data_AF-A0A0F8YT74-F1
#
_entry.id   AF-A0A0F8YT74-F1
#
_cell.length_a   1.000
_cell.length_b   1.000
_cell.length_c   1.000
_cell.angle_alpha   90.00
_cell.angle_beta   90.00
_cell.angle_gamma   90.00
#
_symmetry.space_group_name_H-M   'P 1'
#
loop_
_entity.id
_entity.type
_entity.pdbx_description
1 polymer ?
#
loop_
_entity_poly.entity_id
_entity_poly.type
_entity_poly.pdbx_seq_one_letter_code
_entity_poly.pdbx_strand_id
1 'polypeptide(L)'
;LDRHHVTFYCLIGFPGQTEEECHYRLQTLIGLGMNPYPMRFWPLNSLNRKYVAPGWSEDLLYRMSMYYQTPYLWMSDSWENFKPGKKIPESVPLQAILL
;
A
#
# COMPACT_ATOMS: atom_id res chain seq x y z
N LEU A 1 -3.65 31.28 -3.70
CA LEU A 1 -3.82 29.81 -3.67
C LEU A 1 -2.84 29.25 -4.67
N ASP A 2 -1.69 28.81 -4.18
CA ASP A 2 -0.70 28.15 -5.01
C ASP A 2 -1.33 26.86 -5.57
N ARG A 3 -1.38 26.73 -6.90
CA ARG A 3 -2.10 25.67 -7.61
C ARG A 3 -1.18 24.49 -7.96
N HIS A 4 0.08 24.55 -7.57
CA HIS A 4 1.07 23.55 -7.93
C HIS A 4 1.14 22.49 -6.84
N HIS A 5 0.32 21.47 -6.98
CA HIS A 5 0.40 20.27 -6.15
C HIS A 5 1.32 19.25 -6.84
N VAL A 6 2.42 18.89 -6.18
CA VAL A 6 3.35 17.88 -6.68
C VAL A 6 3.08 16.57 -5.93
N THR A 7 2.78 15.51 -6.67
CA THR A 7 2.58 14.16 -6.11
C THR A 7 3.78 13.28 -6.44
N PHE A 8 4.35 12.63 -5.42
CA PHE A 8 5.46 11.71 -5.58
C PHE A 8 4.97 10.27 -5.56
N TYR A 9 4.94 9.66 -6.75
CA TYR A 9 4.60 8.24 -6.89
C TYR A 9 5.84 7.37 -6.67
N CYS A 10 5.78 6.45 -5.71
CA CYS A 10 6.86 5.52 -5.40
C CYS A 10 6.47 4.10 -5.82
N LEU A 11 7.21 3.53 -6.78
CA LEU A 11 6.95 2.17 -7.26
C LEU A 11 7.26 1.12 -6.18
N ILE A 12 6.32 0.21 -5.96
CA ILE A 12 6.44 -0.96 -5.08
C ILE A 12 6.04 -2.24 -5.83
N GLY A 13 6.53 -3.39 -5.37
CA GLY A 13 6.15 -4.68 -5.97
C GLY A 13 6.80 -4.97 -7.32
N PHE A 14 7.91 -4.30 -7.65
CA PHE A 14 8.60 -4.53 -8.92
C PHE A 14 9.39 -5.85 -8.88
N PRO A 15 9.41 -6.63 -9.98
CA PRO A 15 10.16 -7.88 -10.04
C PRO A 15 11.64 -7.68 -9.71
N GLY A 16 12.18 -8.54 -8.84
CA GLY A 16 13.59 -8.51 -8.43
C GLY A 16 13.94 -7.45 -7.38
N GLN A 17 12.97 -6.65 -6.93
CA GLN A 17 13.15 -5.75 -5.77
C GLN A 17 12.71 -6.41 -4.48
N THR A 18 13.24 -5.89 -3.38
CA THR A 18 12.98 -6.33 -2.00
C THR A 18 12.02 -5.39 -1.26
N GLU A 19 11.46 -5.89 -0.15
CA GLU A 19 10.63 -5.10 0.77
C GLU A 19 11.43 -3.92 1.35
N GLU A 20 12.67 -4.17 1.74
CA GLU A 20 13.58 -3.20 2.35
C GLU A 20 13.89 -2.03 1.41
N GLU A 21 14.15 -2.30 0.13
CA GLU A 21 14.36 -1.26 -0.89
C GLU A 21 13.12 -0.38 -1.07
N CYS A 22 11.92 -0.98 -1.02
CA CYS A 22 10.67 -0.23 -1.11
C CYS A 22 10.47 0.66 0.12
N HIS A 23 10.69 0.12 1.33
CA HIS A 23 10.65 0.91 2.56
C HIS A 23 11.65 2.06 2.54
N TYR A 24 12.90 1.80 2.13
CA TYR A 24 13.91 2.83 2.03
C TYR A 24 13.45 4.01 1.16
N ARG A 25 12.91 3.75 -0.03
CA ARG A 25 12.40 4.82 -0.91
C ARG A 25 11.22 5.58 -0.30
N LEU A 26 10.26 4.87 0.29
CA LEU A 26 9.08 5.47 0.91
C LEU A 26 9.45 6.33 2.13
N GLN A 27 10.33 5.83 2.99
CA GLN A 27 10.84 6.56 4.15
C GLN A 27 11.70 7.75 3.73
N THR A 28 12.46 7.63 2.63
CA THR A 28 13.21 8.77 2.07
C THR A 28 12.26 9.91 1.68
N LEU A 29 11.13 9.62 1.02
CA LEU A 29 10.13 10.64 0.69
C LEU A 29 9.55 11.30 1.94
N ILE A 30 9.22 10.51 2.98
CA ILE A 30 8.77 11.04 4.27
C ILE A 30 9.83 11.96 4.88
N GLY A 31 11.09 11.52 4.92
CA GLY A 31 12.20 12.30 5.47
C GLY A 31 12.47 13.60 4.74
N LEU A 32 12.09 13.68 3.46
CA LEU A 32 12.14 14.90 2.65
C LEU A 32 10.91 15.82 2.84
N GLY A 33 9.98 15.47 3.73
CA GLY A 33 8.75 16.23 3.99
C GLY A 33 7.66 16.03 2.95
N MET A 34 7.73 14.95 2.17
CA MET A 34 6.79 14.64 1.10
C MET A 34 5.80 13.54 1.55
N ASN A 35 4.59 13.55 0.99
CA ASN A 35 3.68 12.43 1.15
C ASN A 35 4.06 11.28 0.20
N PRO A 36 4.48 10.09 0.69
CA PRO A 36 4.80 8.98 -0.17
C PRO A 36 3.52 8.39 -0.78
N TYR A 37 3.39 8.42 -2.11
CA TYR A 37 2.28 7.76 -2.78
C TYR A 37 2.73 6.40 -3.36
N PRO A 38 2.57 5.28 -2.64
CA PRO A 38 2.94 3.97 -3.16
C PRO A 38 2.11 3.61 -4.40
N MET A 39 2.78 3.26 -5.48
CA MET A 39 2.19 2.79 -6.73
C MET A 39 2.62 1.35 -6.95
N ARG A 40 1.67 0.42 -7.05
CA ARG A 40 1.98 -0.98 -7.31
C ARG A 40 2.38 -1.18 -8.76
N PHE A 41 3.40 -1.99 -8.98
CA PHE A 41 3.79 -2.41 -10.32
C PHE A 41 2.70 -3.25 -10.98
N TRP A 42 2.36 -2.89 -12.21
CA TRP A 42 1.49 -3.65 -13.08
C TRP A 42 2.14 -3.73 -14.46
N PRO A 43 2.50 -4.94 -14.95
CA PRO A 43 2.97 -5.13 -16.32
C PRO A 43 1.92 -4.64 -17.32
N LEU A 44 2.37 -3.91 -18.35
CA LEU A 44 1.48 -3.37 -19.39
C LEU A 44 0.66 -4.46 -20.11
N ASN A 45 1.25 -5.65 -20.25
CA ASN A 45 0.62 -6.81 -20.89
C ASN A 45 -0.16 -7.71 -19.91
N SER A 46 -0.28 -7.35 -18.63
CA SER A 46 -1.01 -8.18 -17.67
C SER A 46 -2.51 -7.97 -17.79
N LEU A 47 -3.22 -9.03 -18.15
CA LEU A 47 -4.69 -9.10 -18.15
C LEU A 47 -5.27 -9.14 -16.72
N ASN A 48 -4.45 -9.46 -15.71
CA ASN A 48 -4.86 -9.47 -14.31
C ASN A 48 -4.59 -8.10 -13.67
N ARG A 49 -5.66 -7.43 -13.23
CA ARG A 49 -5.60 -6.14 -12.51
C ARG A 49 -5.05 -6.25 -11.08
N LYS A 50 -4.84 -7.46 -10.59
CA LYS A 50 -4.26 -7.79 -9.28
C LYS A 50 -2.98 -8.62 -9.47
N TYR A 51 -2.14 -8.19 -10.41
CA TYR A 51 -0.84 -8.81 -10.61
C TYR A 51 0.05 -8.64 -9.37
N VAL A 52 0.68 -9.73 -8.95
CA VAL A 52 1.69 -9.75 -7.89
C VAL A 52 2.94 -10.36 -8.50
N ALA A 53 4.06 -9.63 -8.48
CA ALA A 53 5.31 -10.11 -9.02
C ALA A 53 5.87 -11.29 -8.20
N PRO A 54 6.62 -12.21 -8.81
CA PRO A 54 7.33 -13.26 -8.07
C PRO A 54 8.18 -12.66 -6.93
N GLY A 55 8.12 -13.28 -5.76
CA GLY A 55 8.79 -12.79 -4.54
C GLY A 55 7.96 -11.82 -3.70
N TRP A 56 6.81 -11.36 -4.20
CA TRP A 56 5.90 -10.49 -3.47
C TRP A 56 4.64 -11.21 -3.01
N SER A 57 3.98 -10.67 -1.98
CA SER A 57 2.66 -11.11 -1.54
C SER A 57 1.64 -9.97 -1.68
N GLU A 58 0.39 -10.33 -1.98
CA GLU A 58 -0.71 -9.36 -2.04
C GLU A 58 -0.92 -8.67 -0.69
N ASP A 59 -0.76 -9.40 0.42
CA ASP A 59 -0.91 -8.86 1.78
C ASP A 59 0.15 -7.79 2.07
N LEU A 60 1.43 -8.06 1.76
CA LEU A 60 2.50 -7.10 1.95
C LEU A 60 2.26 -5.83 1.12
N LEU A 61 1.97 -5.98 -0.16
CA LEU A 61 1.68 -4.84 -1.04
C LEU A 61 0.45 -4.07 -0.57
N TYR A 62 -0.54 -4.73 0.02
CA TYR A 62 -1.72 -4.10 0.61
C TYR A 62 -1.38 -3.31 1.86
N ARG A 63 -0.62 -3.91 2.77
CA ARG A 63 -0.15 -3.25 3.99
C ARG A 63 0.69 -2.03 3.64
N MET A 64 1.65 -2.15 2.72
CA MET A 64 2.49 -1.03 2.29
C MET A 64 1.67 0.08 1.65
N SER A 65 0.75 -0.26 0.74
CA SER A 65 -0.15 0.74 0.13
C SER A 65 -0.95 1.49 1.20
N MET A 66 -1.61 0.77 2.13
CA MET A 66 -2.44 1.40 3.15
C MET A 66 -1.65 2.28 4.11
N TYR A 67 -0.54 1.75 4.64
CA TYR A 67 0.29 2.45 5.62
C TYR A 67 0.82 3.75 5.03
N TYR A 68 1.50 3.69 3.88
CA TYR A 68 2.18 4.85 3.31
C TYR A 68 1.24 5.85 2.63
N GLN A 69 0.14 5.41 2.02
CA GLN A 69 -0.81 6.32 1.37
C GLN A 69 -1.63 7.15 2.36
N THR A 70 -1.71 6.72 3.63
CA THR A 70 -2.52 7.38 4.66
C THR A 70 -1.62 8.15 5.62
N PRO A 71 -1.48 9.49 5.48
CA PRO A 71 -0.49 10.25 6.23
C PRO A 71 -0.56 10.06 7.75
N TYR A 72 -1.77 10.02 8.28
CA TYR A 72 -1.98 9.84 9.71
C TYR A 72 -1.34 8.54 10.26
N LEU A 73 -1.23 7.47 9.47
CA LEU A 73 -0.65 6.21 9.94
C LEU A 73 0.85 6.33 10.18
N TRP A 74 1.63 6.74 9.18
CA TRP A 74 3.08 6.84 9.30
C TRP A 74 3.54 8.07 10.08
N MET A 75 2.66 9.06 10.31
CA MET A 75 2.92 10.16 11.25
C MET A 75 2.68 9.78 12.71
N SER A 76 1.86 8.76 12.98
CA SER A 76 1.47 8.38 14.34
C SER A 76 2.26 7.20 14.90
N ASP A 77 2.66 6.25 14.05
CA ASP A 77 3.36 5.05 14.47
C ASP A 77 4.31 4.54 13.39
N SER A 78 5.10 3.53 13.74
CA SER A 78 6.05 2.83 12.88
C SER A 78 5.39 1.74 12.02
N TRP A 79 6.08 1.32 10.95
CA TRP A 79 5.64 0.26 10.05
C TRP A 79 5.49 -1.07 10.79
N GLU A 80 6.42 -1.35 11.71
CA GLU A 80 6.53 -2.57 12.49
C GLU A 80 5.31 -2.78 13.40
N ASN A 81 4.73 -1.67 13.88
CA ASN A 81 3.53 -1.69 14.70
C ASN A 81 2.23 -1.72 13.88
N PHE A 82 2.30 -1.41 12.58
CA PHE A 82 1.12 -1.33 11.73
C PHE A 82 0.51 -2.71 11.44
N LYS A 83 -0.72 -2.89 11.95
CA LYS A 83 -1.57 -4.05 11.70
C LYS A 83 -2.85 -3.58 11.03
N PRO A 84 -3.09 -3.89 9.74
CA PRO A 84 -4.37 -3.53 9.11
C PRO A 84 -5.50 -4.23 9.86
N GLY A 85 -6.65 -3.56 10.00
CA GLY A 85 -7.85 -4.19 10.56
C GLY A 85 -8.20 -5.45 9.78
N LYS A 86 -8.65 -6.51 10.47
CA LYS A 86 -9.13 -7.73 9.82
C LYS A 86 -10.24 -7.33 8.83
N LYS A 87 -10.10 -7.68 7.55
CA LYS A 87 -11.23 -7.63 6.61
C LYS A 87 -12.36 -8.47 7.23
N ILE A 88 -13.50 -7.85 7.48
CA ILE A 88 -14.72 -8.60 7.79
C ILE A 88 -14.97 -9.44 6.53
N PRO A 89 -15.00 -10.79 6.61
CA PRO A 89 -15.34 -11.60 5.45
C PRO A 89 -16.72 -11.18 4.94
N GLU A 90 -16.84 -10.88 3.66
CA GLU A 90 -18.14 -10.69 2.98
C GLU A 90 -18.86 -12.05 2.91
N SER A 91 -19.37 -12.52 4.05
CA SER A 91 -20.28 -13.65 4.11
C SER A 91 -21.03 -13.66 5.45
N VAL A 92 -21.98 -12.74 5.60
CA VAL A 92 -23.17 -13.05 6.40
C VAL A 92 -24.30 -13.23 5.40
N PRO A 93 -24.79 -14.46 5.16
CA PRO A 93 -26.03 -14.64 4.42
C PRO A 93 -27.13 -13.89 5.15
N LEU A 94 -27.92 -13.09 4.43
CA LEU A 94 -29.03 -12.28 4.95
C LEU A 94 -30.10 -13.08 5.74
N GLN A 95 -30.00 -14.41 5.75
CA GLN A 95 -30.97 -15.33 6.34
C GLN A 95 -30.84 -15.48 7.87
N ALA A 96 -29.82 -14.91 8.51
CA ALA A 96 -29.62 -15.04 9.96
C ALA A 96 -30.18 -13.88 10.81
N ILE A 97 -30.97 -12.96 10.24
CA ILE A 97 -31.55 -11.80 10.96
C ILE A 97 -32.99 -12.05 11.45
N LEU A 98 -33.57 -13.23 11.23
CA LEU A 98 -34.92 -13.56 11.72
C LEU A 98 -34.96 -14.93 12.40
N LEU A 99 -34.43 -15.01 13.63
CA LEU A 99 -34.93 -15.87 14.71
C LEU A 99 -34.75 -15.16 16.05
#